data_AF-A0A717KC10-F1
#
_entry.id   AF-A0A717KC10-F1
#
_cell.length_a   1.000
_cell.length_b   1.000
_cell.length_c   1.000
_cell.angle_alpha   90.00
_cell.angle_beta   90.00
_cell.angle_gamma   90.00
#
_symmetry.space_group_name_H-M   'P 1'
#
loop_
_entity.id
_entity.type
_entity.pdbx_description
1 polymer ?
#
loop_
_entity_poly.entity_id
_entity_poly.type
_entity_poly.pdbx_seq_one_letter_code
_entity_poly.pdbx_strand_id
1 'polypeptide(L)' 'MSTKFYTLLTDIGAAKLASAAALGVPLKITHMAVGDGGGVLPTPDAKQTALVNEKRRAALNMLYIDPQNSSQIIAEQVIP' A
#
# COMPACT_ATOMS: atom_id res chain seq x y z
N MET A 1 22.37 -10.84 3.75
CA MET A 1 21.05 -11.47 3.82
C MET A 1 20.07 -10.57 3.07
N SER A 2 19.31 -11.08 2.10
CA SER A 2 18.22 -10.31 1.49
C SER A 2 16.97 -10.38 2.37
N THR A 3 16.29 -9.25 2.56
CA THR A 3 15.01 -9.17 3.26
C THR A 3 13.95 -9.89 2.43
N LYS A 4 13.36 -10.96 2.99
CA LYS A 4 12.36 -11.79 2.30
C LYS A 4 11.06 -11.02 2.00
N PHE A 5 10.69 -10.09 2.88
CA PHE A 5 9.50 -9.27 2.76
C PHE A 5 9.87 -7.81 2.93
N TYR A 6 9.35 -6.97 2.04
CA TYR A 6 9.56 -5.53 2.06
C TYR A 6 8.44 -4.84 1.30
N THR A 7 8.26 -3.56 1.57
CA THR A 7 7.33 -2.70 0.83
C THR A 7 8.06 -1.99 -0.29
N LEU A 8 7.45 -1.92 -1.45
CA LEU A 8 7.93 -1.13 -2.58
C LEU A 8 6.81 -0.23 -3.06
N LEU A 9 7.09 1.08 -3.17
CA LEU A 9 6.15 2.02 -3.76
C LEU A 9 6.18 1.85 -5.28
N THR A 10 5.02 1.78 -5.91
CA THR A 10 4.93 1.76 -7.38
C THR A 10 5.19 3.13 -7.96
N ASP A 11 5.59 3.21 -9.23
CA ASP A 11 5.82 4.48 -9.93
C ASP A 11 4.57 5.37 -9.89
N ILE A 12 3.39 4.76 -10.02
CA ILE A 12 2.09 5.45 -9.91
C ILE A 12 1.88 5.97 -8.48
N GLY A 13 2.20 5.17 -7.47
CA GLY A 13 2.09 5.57 -6.06
C GLY A 13 3.01 6.74 -5.74
N ALA A 14 4.25 6.69 -6.20
CA ALA A 14 5.25 7.74 -6.03
C ALA A 14 4.80 9.06 -6.70
N ALA A 15 4.29 8.99 -7.94
CA ALA A 15 3.78 10.16 -8.65
C ALA A 15 2.57 10.79 -7.93
N LYS A 16 1.65 9.97 -7.41
CA LYS A 16 0.49 10.46 -6.63
C LYS A 16 0.93 11.11 -5.32
N LEU A 17 1.89 10.51 -4.61
CA LEU A 17 2.44 11.06 -3.38
C LEU A 17 3.15 12.39 -3.64
N ALA A 18 4.00 12.47 -4.66
CA ALA A 18 4.68 13.69 -5.06
C ALA A 18 3.69 14.81 -5.44
N SER A 19 2.65 14.46 -6.18
CA SER A 19 1.60 15.42 -6.57
C SER A 19 0.80 15.93 -5.38
N ALA A 20 0.43 15.05 -4.45
CA ALA A 20 -0.25 15.42 -3.21
C ALA A 20 0.60 16.38 -2.37
N ALA A 21 1.90 16.08 -2.22
CA ALA A 21 2.84 16.93 -1.51
C ALA A 21 3.02 18.30 -2.19
N ALA A 22 3.18 18.34 -3.52
CA ALA A 22 3.37 19.57 -4.28
C ALA A 22 2.14 20.50 -4.25
N LEU A 23 0.93 19.92 -4.26
CA LEU A 23 -0.33 20.67 -4.22
C LEU A 23 -0.82 20.98 -2.79
N GLY A 24 -0.17 20.43 -1.76
CA GLY A 24 -0.61 20.57 -0.37
C GLY A 24 -1.96 19.91 -0.09
N VAL A 25 -2.35 18.91 -0.89
CA VAL A 25 -3.62 18.18 -0.71
C VAL A 25 -3.36 16.80 -0.09
N PRO A 26 -4.22 16.32 0.82
CA PRO A 26 -4.03 15.00 1.41
C PRO A 26 -4.14 13.87 0.37
N LEU A 27 -3.18 12.94 0.36
CA LEU A 27 -3.29 11.68 -0.38
C LEU A 27 -4.35 10.79 0.30
N LYS A 28 -5.50 10.62 -0.36
CA LYS A 28 -6.57 9.77 0.16
C LYS A 28 -6.27 8.30 -0.08
N ILE A 29 -5.93 7.57 0.98
CA ILE A 29 -5.81 6.11 0.98
C ILE A 29 -7.16 5.54 1.44
N THR A 30 -7.91 4.91 0.54
CA THR A 30 -9.31 4.51 0.82
C THR A 30 -9.52 3.01 0.84
N HIS A 31 -8.68 2.25 0.13
CA HIS A 31 -8.84 0.82 -0.06
C HIS A 31 -7.51 0.10 0.13
N MET A 32 -7.59 -1.13 0.63
CA MET A 32 -6.51 -2.11 0.63
C MET A 32 -6.97 -3.34 -0.14
N ALA A 33 -6.02 -3.94 -0.87
CA ALA A 33 -6.26 -5.15 -1.64
C ALA A 33 -5.16 -6.17 -1.35
N VAL A 34 -5.52 -7.45 -1.46
CA VAL A 34 -4.66 -8.60 -1.16
C VAL A 34 -4.71 -9.57 -2.33
N GLY A 35 -3.54 -9.98 -2.81
CA GLY A 35 -3.36 -11.01 -3.82
C GLY A 35 -2.50 -12.13 -3.25
N ASP A 36 -2.74 -13.36 -3.71
CA ASP A 36 -2.07 -14.55 -3.19
C ASP A 36 -0.81 -14.96 -3.99
N GLY A 37 -0.42 -14.15 -5.00
CA GLY A 37 0.75 -14.44 -5.82
C GLY A 37 0.60 -15.65 -6.74
N GLY A 38 -0.60 -16.22 -6.86
CA GLY A 38 -0.80 -17.51 -7.53
C GLY A 38 -0.18 -18.68 -6.78
N GLY A 39 0.02 -18.54 -5.45
CA GLY A 39 0.68 -19.56 -4.62
C GLY A 39 2.21 -19.47 -4.60
N VAL A 40 2.80 -18.50 -5.30
CA VAL A 40 4.24 -18.22 -5.33
C VAL A 40 4.49 -16.83 -4.75
N LEU A 41 5.58 -16.64 -4.00
CA LEU A 41 5.97 -15.33 -3.50
C LEU A 41 6.40 -14.42 -4.67
N PRO A 42 5.62 -13.38 -5.02
CA PRO A 42 6.01 -12.48 -6.09
C PRO A 42 7.18 -11.61 -5.65
N THR A 43 8.05 -11.25 -6.60
CA THR A 43 9.04 -10.19 -6.37
C THR A 43 8.37 -8.84 -6.64
N PRO A 44 8.31 -7.90 -5.66
CA PRO A 44 7.75 -6.58 -5.89
C PRO A 44 8.47 -5.83 -7.03
N ASP A 45 7.70 -5.28 -7.97
CA ASP A 45 8.16 -4.42 -9.06
C ASP A 45 7.46 -3.05 -8.97
N ALA A 46 8.23 -1.97 -9.08
CA ALA A 46 7.71 -0.61 -9.05
C ALA A 46 6.75 -0.31 -10.22
N LYS A 47 6.88 -1.03 -11.34
CA LYS A 47 6.00 -0.89 -12.50
C LYS A 47 4.66 -1.62 -12.37
N GLN A 48 4.47 -2.39 -11.29
CA GLN A 48 3.26 -3.19 -11.09
C GLN A 48 2.02 -2.30 -10.94
N THR A 49 0.97 -2.59 -11.72
CA THR A 49 -0.30 -1.83 -11.73
C THR A 49 -1.47 -2.58 -11.11
N ALA A 50 -1.32 -3.89 -10.88
CA ALA A 50 -2.33 -4.77 -10.30
C ALA A 50 -1.69 -5.86 -9.44
N LEU A 51 -2.43 -6.44 -8.51
CA LEU A 51 -1.97 -7.59 -7.73
C LEU A 51 -2.02 -8.87 -8.55
N VAL A 52 -1.08 -9.78 -8.30
CA VAL A 52 -1.15 -11.14 -8.87
C VAL A 52 -2.28 -11.88 -8.16
N ASN A 53 -3.30 -12.29 -8.94
CA ASN A 53 -4.46 -13.03 -8.46
C ASN A 53 -5.11 -12.39 -7.22
N GLU A 54 -5.60 -11.15 -7.39
CA GLU A 54 -6.31 -10.41 -6.35
C GLU A 54 -7.47 -11.25 -5.78
N LYS A 55 -7.45 -11.47 -4.47
CA LYS A 55 -8.49 -12.21 -3.74
C LYS A 55 -9.43 -11.31 -2.97
N ARG A 56 -8.98 -10.11 -2.64
CA ARG A 56 -9.77 -9.17 -1.86
C ARG A 56 -9.40 -7.75 -2.23
N ARG A 57 -10.42 -6.90 -2.27
CA ARG A 57 -10.31 -5.45 -2.22
C ARG A 57 -11.48 -4.94 -1.42
N ALA A 58 -11.19 -4.16 -0.40
CA ALA A 58 -12.19 -3.52 0.43
C ALA A 58 -11.68 -2.18 0.94
N ALA A 59 -12.60 -1.37 1.49
CA ALA A 59 -12.22 -0.16 2.19
C ALA A 59 -11.32 -0.48 3.39
N LEU A 60 -10.54 0.51 3.83
CA LEU A 60 -9.83 0.43 5.11
C LEU A 60 -10.84 0.45 6.26
N ASN A 61 -10.56 -0.34 7.30
CA ASN A 61 -11.29 -0.27 8.57
C ASN A 61 -10.86 0.95 9.38
N MET A 62 -9.56 1.24 9.41
CA MET A 62 -8.98 2.40 10.08
C MET A 62 -7.84 2.99 9.26
N LEU A 63 -7.69 4.32 9.33
CA LEU A 63 -6.56 5.07 8.81
C LEU A 63 -6.26 6.22 9.78
N TYR A 64 -5.13 6.15 10.49
CA TYR A 64 -4.77 7.14 11.50
C TYR A 64 -3.26 7.34 11.60
N ILE A 65 -2.82 8.46 12.15
CA ILE A 65 -1.40 8.73 12.44
C ILE A 65 -1.02 7.94 13.68
N ASP A 66 0.13 7.27 13.65
CA ASP A 66 0.62 6.50 14.80
C ASP A 66 0.78 7.43 16.03
N PRO A 67 0.11 7.14 17.17
CA PRO A 67 0.22 7.92 18.39
C PRO A 67 1.65 8.01 18.95
N GLN A 68 2.51 7.03 18.65
CA GLN A 68 3.91 7.00 19.09
C GLN A 68 4.88 7.59 18.06
N ASN A 69 4.44 7.76 16.80
CA ASN A 69 5.27 8.31 15.75
C ASN A 69 4.45 9.12 14.73
N SER A 70 4.47 10.45 14.86
CA SER A 70 3.73 11.35 13.97
C SER A 70 4.17 11.30 12.50
N SER A 71 5.31 10.68 12.20
CA SER A 71 5.79 10.46 10.82
C SER A 71 5.28 9.15 10.21
N GLN A 72 4.45 8.38 10.93
CA GLN A 72 3.86 7.13 10.44
C GLN A 72 2.35 7.22 10.37
N ILE A 73 1.80 6.57 9.35
CA ILE A 73 0.35 6.39 9.16
C ILE A 73 0.08 4.89 9.22
N ILE A 74 -0.89 4.50 10.03
CA ILE A 74 -1.37 3.14 10.18
C ILE A 74 -2.63 2.99 9.33
N ALA A 75 -2.62 2.04 8.41
CA ALA A 75 -3.76 1.66 7.58
C ALA A 75 -4.14 0.21 7.89
N GLU A 76 -5.35 -0.02 8.39
CA GLU A 76 -5.80 -1.33 8.83
C GLU A 76 -6.97 -1.85 8.00
N GLN A 77 -6.94 -3.15 7.73
CA GLN A 77 -8.06 -3.87 7.13
C GLN A 77 -8.17 -5.25 7.78
N VAL A 78 -9.40 -5.63 8.15
CA VAL A 78 -9.72 -6.97 8.65
C VAL A 78 -10.09 -7.88 7.47
N ILE A 79 -9.48 -9.06 7.45
CA ILE A 79 -9.81 -10.15 6.52
C ILE A 79 -10.57 -11.22 7.32
N PRO A 80 -11.82 -11.56 6.95
CA PRO A 80 -12.62 -12.57 7.65
C PRO A 80 -12.13 -14.00 7.42
#